data_AF-A0A1G3A238-F1
#
_entry.id   AF-A0A1G3A238-F1
#
_cell.length_a   1.000
_cell.length_b   1.000
_cell.length_c   1.000
_cell.angle_alpha   90.00
_cell.angle_beta   90.00
_cell.angle_gamma   90.00
#
_symmetry.space_group_name_H-M   'P 1'
#
loop_
_entity.id
_entity.type
_entity.pdbx_description
1 polymer ?
#
loop_
_entity_poly.entity_id
_entity_poly.type
_entity_poly.pdbx_seq_one_letter_code
_entity_poly.pdbx_strand_id
1 'polypeptide(L)'
;MDGWRVVAAWLASLVALADGTGAQDREYDLRVLPAEHQHMTDPQTGAELTFLTTDPAPDANLYFHERSWLADESMVIFTSQRQGGGLMGYLTGTGELVQITTPSGGVGQATASLDRRSVFAVRGKDVLEISFRIELSADPQTAPSKVRATEHHIATPPFASLNSSLNQSCDGQWLSLGFGGYGAGDAGILIIRVADGATREVCRAGIHPASPATSSGAVPIRTC
;
A
#
# COMPACT_ATOMS: atom_id res chain seq x y z
N MET A 1 39.05 2.74 -68.72
CA MET A 1 38.32 3.82 -68.04
C MET A 1 36.95 3.27 -67.71
N ASP A 2 36.49 3.55 -66.49
CA ASP A 2 35.14 3.33 -65.93
C ASP A 2 34.81 1.87 -65.54
N GLY A 3 34.73 1.46 -64.26
CA GLY A 3 34.53 2.19 -63.00
C GLY A 3 33.11 2.01 -62.47
N TRP A 4 32.62 0.77 -62.31
CA TRP A 4 31.28 0.51 -61.76
C TRP A 4 31.31 0.58 -60.22
N ARG A 5 30.64 1.58 -59.68
CA ARG A 5 30.48 1.83 -58.25
C ARG A 5 29.43 0.88 -57.65
N VAL A 6 29.82 0.12 -56.64
CA VAL A 6 28.90 -0.57 -55.72
C VAL A 6 28.39 0.47 -54.72
N VAL A 7 27.09 0.76 -54.73
CA VAL A 7 26.43 1.55 -53.68
C VAL A 7 25.81 0.57 -52.69
N ALA A 8 26.49 0.36 -51.56
CA ALA A 8 25.95 -0.36 -50.42
C ALA A 8 25.08 0.60 -49.60
N ALA A 9 23.77 0.39 -49.63
CA ALA A 9 22.83 1.10 -48.76
C ALA A 9 22.87 0.48 -47.36
N TRP A 10 23.44 1.21 -46.40
CA TRP A 10 23.38 0.88 -44.99
C TRP A 10 22.03 1.34 -44.42
N LEU A 11 21.13 0.40 -44.14
CA LEU A 11 19.96 0.64 -43.30
C LEU A 11 20.41 0.59 -41.83
N ALA A 12 20.66 1.76 -41.25
CA ALA A 12 20.82 1.89 -39.81
C ALA A 12 19.43 1.78 -39.15
N SER A 13 19.11 0.61 -38.63
CA SER A 13 17.95 0.44 -37.74
C SER A 13 18.22 1.16 -36.42
N LEU A 14 17.66 2.35 -36.27
CA LEU A 14 17.51 3.02 -34.97
C LEU A 14 16.51 2.20 -34.13
N VAL A 15 17.02 1.31 -33.29
CA VAL A 15 16.24 0.77 -32.16
C VAL A 15 16.22 1.87 -31.10
N ALA A 16 15.10 2.58 -31.00
CA ALA A 16 14.84 3.42 -29.85
C ALA A 16 14.65 2.50 -28.64
N LEU A 17 15.67 2.45 -27.76
CA LEU A 17 15.50 1.93 -26.42
C LEU A 17 14.64 2.95 -25.66
N ALA A 18 13.34 2.69 -25.58
CA ALA A 18 12.52 3.34 -24.57
C ALA A 18 12.95 2.77 -23.22
N ASP A 19 13.74 3.53 -22.45
CA ASP A 19 13.94 3.30 -21.02
C ASP A 19 12.61 3.58 -20.31
N GLY A 20 11.67 2.64 -20.46
CA GLY A 20 10.52 2.54 -19.60
C GLY A 20 10.98 1.91 -18.29
N THR A 21 11.39 2.73 -17.33
CA THR A 21 11.30 2.35 -15.91
C THR A 21 9.82 2.33 -15.52
N GLY A 22 9.04 1.45 -16.15
CA GLY A 22 7.68 1.16 -15.72
C GLY A 22 7.78 0.36 -14.43
N ALA A 23 7.08 0.79 -13.39
CA ALA A 23 6.84 -0.03 -12.20
C ALA A 23 6.37 -1.41 -12.68
N GLN A 24 7.17 -2.44 -12.43
CA GLN A 24 6.78 -3.80 -12.76
C GLN A 24 5.90 -4.34 -11.66
N ASP A 25 4.65 -4.63 -11.99
CA ASP A 25 3.76 -5.34 -11.10
C ASP A 25 4.37 -6.72 -10.78
N ARG A 26 4.37 -7.06 -9.49
CA ARG A 26 4.87 -8.36 -9.02
C ARG A 26 3.73 -9.19 -8.47
N GLU A 27 3.50 -10.34 -9.07
CA GLU A 27 2.47 -11.28 -8.65
C GLU A 27 3.07 -12.44 -7.82
N TYR A 28 2.41 -12.84 -6.73
CA TYR A 28 2.86 -13.93 -5.86
C TYR A 28 1.71 -14.49 -5.00
N ASP A 29 1.79 -15.78 -4.65
CA ASP A 29 0.81 -16.43 -3.78
C ASP A 29 1.06 -16.06 -2.31
N LEU A 30 -0.02 -15.83 -1.55
CA LEU A 30 0.02 -15.58 -0.12
C LEU A 30 -0.24 -16.87 0.66
N ARG A 31 0.33 -16.94 1.86
CA ARG A 31 0.06 -18.05 2.78
C ARG A 31 -1.30 -17.85 3.45
N VAL A 32 -2.14 -18.87 3.33
CA VAL A 32 -3.43 -18.97 4.01
C VAL A 32 -3.31 -19.94 5.18
N LEU A 33 -3.84 -19.53 6.34
CA LEU A 33 -3.88 -20.27 7.59
C LEU A 33 -5.33 -20.67 7.90
N PRO A 34 -5.54 -21.76 8.66
CA PRO A 34 -6.88 -22.19 9.07
C PRO A 34 -7.66 -21.10 9.82
N ALA A 35 -8.98 -21.23 9.83
CA ALA A 35 -9.84 -20.35 10.61
C ALA A 35 -9.60 -20.52 12.11
N GLU A 36 -9.54 -19.38 12.82
CA GLU A 36 -9.39 -19.33 14.27
C GLU A 36 -10.62 -18.78 14.99
N HIS A 37 -11.61 -18.29 14.23
CA HIS A 37 -12.64 -17.46 14.82
C HIS A 37 -13.47 -18.18 15.89
N GLN A 38 -13.99 -17.42 16.84
CA GLN A 38 -14.93 -17.90 17.84
C GLN A 38 -16.18 -17.03 17.83
N HIS A 39 -17.32 -17.66 18.06
CA HIS A 39 -18.61 -16.98 18.13
C HIS A 39 -19.12 -17.00 19.56
N MET A 40 -19.71 -15.90 20.01
CA MET A 40 -20.46 -15.84 21.26
C MET A 40 -21.63 -14.87 21.13
N THR A 41 -22.69 -15.15 21.88
CA THR A 41 -23.74 -14.17 22.14
C THR A 41 -23.37 -13.40 23.40
N ASP A 42 -23.30 -12.07 23.29
CA ASP A 42 -23.09 -11.19 24.44
C ASP A 42 -24.25 -11.34 25.45
N PRO A 43 -23.98 -11.73 26.71
CA PRO A 43 -25.04 -12.07 27.65
C PRO A 43 -25.83 -10.85 28.18
N GLN A 44 -25.33 -9.62 27.98
CA GLN A 44 -26.00 -8.41 28.44
C GLN A 44 -26.90 -7.80 27.37
N THR A 45 -26.46 -7.85 26.12
CA THR A 45 -27.09 -7.16 24.98
C THR A 45 -27.76 -8.11 24.00
N GLY A 46 -27.38 -9.39 23.99
CA GLY A 46 -27.81 -10.37 22.99
C GLY A 46 -27.14 -10.21 21.63
N ALA A 47 -26.11 -9.36 21.51
CA ALA A 47 -25.38 -9.18 20.26
C ALA A 47 -24.54 -10.41 19.92
N GLU A 48 -24.55 -10.84 18.66
CA GLU A 48 -23.65 -11.87 18.17
C GLU A 48 -22.27 -11.26 17.92
N LEU A 49 -21.24 -11.84 18.54
CA LEU A 49 -19.85 -11.41 18.44
C LEU A 49 -19.03 -12.52 17.78
N THR A 50 -18.26 -12.14 16.76
CA THR A 50 -17.23 -13.01 16.16
C THR A 50 -15.85 -12.45 16.49
N PHE A 51 -15.07 -13.22 17.24
CA PHE A 51 -13.66 -12.95 17.50
C PHE A 51 -12.85 -13.59 16.37
N LEU A 52 -12.12 -12.79 15.59
CA LEU A 52 -11.48 -13.28 14.37
C LEU A 52 -10.24 -14.13 14.61
N THR A 53 -9.57 -13.93 15.74
CA THR A 53 -8.28 -14.55 16.05
C THR A 53 -8.25 -15.09 17.48
N THR A 54 -7.40 -16.11 17.70
CA THR A 54 -7.23 -16.75 19.02
C THR A 54 -5.77 -16.92 19.44
N ASP A 55 -4.82 -16.55 18.58
CA ASP A 55 -3.39 -16.53 18.91
C ASP A 55 -3.12 -15.63 20.14
N PRO A 56 -2.25 -16.06 21.09
CA PRO A 56 -1.93 -15.26 22.27
C PRO A 56 -1.09 -14.00 21.95
N ALA A 57 -0.48 -13.90 20.77
CA ALA A 57 0.23 -12.69 20.36
C ALA A 57 -0.74 -11.52 20.14
N PRO A 58 -0.32 -10.28 20.41
CA PRO A 58 -1.18 -9.12 20.17
C PRO A 58 -1.59 -8.99 18.70
N ASP A 59 -2.90 -8.98 18.49
CA ASP A 59 -3.56 -8.62 17.24
C ASP A 59 -4.31 -7.30 17.44
N ALA A 60 -4.23 -6.41 16.45
CA ALA A 60 -4.90 -5.12 16.49
C ALA A 60 -5.54 -4.80 15.14
N ASN A 61 -6.77 -4.28 15.18
CA ASN A 61 -7.38 -3.65 14.03
C ASN A 61 -6.52 -2.46 13.56
N LEU A 62 -6.67 -2.04 12.31
CA LEU A 62 -6.14 -0.75 11.87
C LEU A 62 -6.77 0.39 12.67
N TYR A 63 -6.11 1.54 12.70
CA TYR A 63 -6.62 2.69 13.46
C TYR A 63 -7.94 3.17 12.85
N PHE A 64 -8.84 3.77 13.64
CA PHE A 64 -10.25 3.92 13.23
C PHE A 64 -10.51 4.76 11.96
N HIS A 65 -9.55 5.57 11.50
CA HIS A 65 -9.64 6.31 10.23
C HIS A 65 -9.04 5.55 9.03
N GLU A 66 -8.31 4.47 9.29
CA GLU A 66 -7.78 3.55 8.28
C GLU A 66 -8.85 2.50 7.94
N ARG A 67 -9.00 2.17 6.66
CA ARG A 67 -10.01 1.21 6.23
C ARG A 67 -9.51 -0.20 6.45
N SER A 68 -10.14 -0.93 7.36
CA SER A 68 -9.83 -2.35 7.64
C SER A 68 -10.60 -3.32 6.76
N TRP A 69 -11.47 -2.88 5.86
CA TRP A 69 -12.25 -3.78 5.01
C TRP A 69 -11.87 -3.54 3.55
N LEU A 70 -11.62 -4.61 2.80
CA LEU A 70 -11.60 -4.49 1.34
C LEU A 70 -12.96 -3.97 0.86
N ALA A 71 -12.95 -3.21 -0.24
CA ALA A 71 -14.14 -2.51 -0.74
C ALA A 71 -15.32 -3.44 -1.07
N ASP A 72 -15.06 -4.73 -1.25
CA ASP A 72 -16.04 -5.76 -1.55
C ASP A 72 -16.33 -6.70 -0.36
N GLU A 73 -15.89 -6.32 0.83
CA GLU A 73 -16.12 -7.03 2.10
C GLU A 73 -15.53 -8.45 2.17
N SER A 74 -14.71 -8.84 1.19
CA SER A 74 -14.16 -10.20 1.10
C SER A 74 -13.09 -10.50 2.16
N MET A 75 -12.46 -9.47 2.73
CA MET A 75 -11.39 -9.62 3.71
C MET A 75 -11.35 -8.44 4.69
N VAL A 76 -11.15 -8.76 5.98
CA VAL A 76 -10.83 -7.79 7.04
C VAL A 76 -9.32 -7.75 7.25
N ILE A 77 -8.72 -6.57 7.23
CA ILE A 77 -7.30 -6.30 7.36
C ILE A 77 -6.99 -5.91 8.81
N PHE A 78 -5.94 -6.49 9.36
CA PHE A 78 -5.48 -6.21 10.72
C PHE A 78 -3.97 -6.38 10.82
N THR A 79 -3.40 -6.06 11.97
CA THR A 79 -1.98 -6.29 12.27
C THR A 79 -1.82 -7.36 13.35
N SER A 80 -0.78 -8.18 13.23
CA SER A 80 -0.49 -9.25 14.17
C SER A 80 0.98 -9.30 14.55
N GLN A 81 1.26 -9.55 15.83
CA GLN A 81 2.61 -9.80 16.34
C GLN A 81 2.98 -11.30 16.38
N ARG A 82 2.11 -12.19 15.88
CA ARG A 82 2.42 -13.62 15.79
C ARG A 82 3.61 -13.89 14.89
N GLN A 83 4.19 -15.08 14.96
CA GLN A 83 5.29 -15.47 14.07
C GLN A 83 4.84 -15.45 12.61
N GLY A 84 5.53 -14.68 11.77
CA GLY A 84 5.14 -14.47 10.38
C GLY A 84 3.91 -13.56 10.22
N GLY A 85 3.51 -12.85 11.27
CA GLY A 85 2.52 -11.79 11.24
C GLY A 85 3.04 -10.52 10.52
N GLY A 86 2.62 -9.37 11.01
CA GLY A 86 2.66 -8.10 10.27
C GLY A 86 1.26 -7.76 9.80
N LEU A 87 1.11 -7.35 8.53
CA LEU A 87 -0.20 -7.14 7.94
C LEU A 87 -0.87 -8.50 7.65
N MET A 88 -2.11 -8.65 8.11
CA MET A 88 -2.89 -9.88 8.02
C MET A 88 -4.27 -9.60 7.43
N GLY A 89 -4.88 -10.64 6.87
CA GLY A 89 -6.26 -10.64 6.39
C GLY A 89 -7.08 -11.74 7.06
N TYR A 90 -8.36 -11.51 7.26
CA TYR A 90 -9.36 -12.51 7.64
C TYR A 90 -10.37 -12.62 6.50
N LEU A 91 -10.46 -13.80 5.86
CA LEU A 91 -11.41 -14.05 4.78
C LEU A 91 -12.81 -14.22 5.34
N THR A 92 -13.74 -13.35 4.97
CA THR A 92 -15.08 -13.32 5.57
C THR A 92 -15.93 -14.52 5.19
N GLY A 93 -15.67 -15.12 4.02
CA GLY A 93 -16.41 -16.29 3.53
C GLY A 93 -15.98 -17.64 4.15
N THR A 94 -14.74 -17.77 4.62
CA THR A 94 -14.21 -19.06 5.14
C THR A 94 -13.66 -18.98 6.55
N GLY A 95 -13.40 -17.78 7.05
CA GLY A 95 -12.76 -17.54 8.35
C GLY A 95 -11.25 -17.72 8.38
N GLU A 96 -10.64 -18.16 7.27
CA GLU A 96 -9.20 -18.37 7.15
C GLU A 96 -8.42 -17.05 7.27
N LEU A 97 -7.20 -17.13 7.79
CA LEU A 97 -6.30 -15.98 7.90
C LEU A 97 -5.31 -15.96 6.75
N VAL A 98 -4.94 -14.77 6.28
CA VAL A 98 -4.00 -14.56 5.17
C VAL A 98 -2.82 -13.76 5.68
N GLN A 99 -1.60 -14.28 5.48
CA GLN A 99 -0.38 -13.54 5.79
C GLN A 99 -0.03 -12.61 4.62
N ILE A 100 -0.29 -11.31 4.77
CA ILE A 100 -0.06 -10.29 3.72
C ILE A 100 1.41 -9.86 3.78
N THR A 101 2.28 -10.76 3.31
CA THR A 101 3.72 -10.53 3.19
C THR A 101 4.06 -10.05 1.78
N THR A 102 5.21 -9.38 1.61
CA THR A 102 5.76 -9.12 0.28
C THR A 102 7.09 -9.85 0.11
N PRO A 103 7.46 -10.28 -1.11
CA PRO A 103 8.74 -10.91 -1.35
C PRO A 103 9.95 -10.02 -1.05
N SER A 104 9.74 -8.70 -0.93
CA SER A 104 10.77 -7.70 -0.66
C SER A 104 10.75 -7.21 0.79
N GLY A 105 9.94 -7.81 1.67
CA GLY A 105 9.88 -7.49 3.11
C GLY A 105 8.47 -7.24 3.64
N GLY A 106 8.37 -6.91 4.93
CA GLY A 106 7.11 -6.55 5.57
C GLY A 106 6.59 -5.19 5.10
N VAL A 107 5.27 -5.01 5.17
CA VAL A 107 4.58 -3.74 4.92
C VAL A 107 3.85 -3.26 6.18
N GLY A 108 3.65 -1.96 6.29
CA GLY A 108 2.91 -1.33 7.39
C GLY A 108 2.18 -0.06 6.92
N GLN A 109 1.64 0.72 7.86
CA GLN A 109 0.88 1.97 7.57
C GLN A 109 -0.16 1.73 6.47
N ALA A 110 -1.00 0.72 6.67
CA ALA A 110 -1.88 0.22 5.65
C ALA A 110 -3.28 0.84 5.72
N THR A 111 -3.95 0.95 4.58
CA THR A 111 -5.39 1.20 4.49
C THR A 111 -5.95 0.49 3.27
N ALA A 112 -7.12 -0.14 3.39
CA ALA A 112 -7.82 -0.65 2.21
C ALA A 112 -8.23 0.48 1.26
N SER A 113 -8.25 0.17 -0.04
CA SER A 113 -8.74 1.09 -1.08
C SER A 113 -10.24 1.32 -0.90
N LEU A 114 -10.70 2.51 -1.26
CA LEU A 114 -12.09 2.93 -1.20
C LEU A 114 -13.02 2.06 -2.08
N ASP A 115 -12.51 1.61 -3.22
CA ASP A 115 -13.32 1.13 -4.34
C ASP A 115 -12.75 -0.12 -5.04
N ARG A 116 -11.61 -0.62 -4.57
CA ARG A 116 -10.87 -1.73 -5.19
C ARG A 116 -10.56 -2.80 -4.15
N ARG A 117 -10.42 -4.04 -4.62
CA ARG A 117 -9.99 -5.19 -3.81
C ARG A 117 -8.47 -5.13 -3.59
N SER A 118 -8.02 -4.09 -2.91
CA SER A 118 -6.62 -3.79 -2.69
C SER A 118 -6.38 -3.02 -1.39
N VAL A 119 -5.11 -3.00 -0.96
CA VAL A 119 -4.62 -2.24 0.18
C VAL A 119 -3.47 -1.37 -0.27
N PHE A 120 -3.46 -0.12 0.16
CA PHE A 120 -2.27 0.71 0.11
C PHE A 120 -1.43 0.49 1.35
N ALA A 121 -0.12 0.39 1.20
CA ALA A 121 0.80 0.19 2.33
C ALA A 121 2.18 0.79 2.05
N VAL A 122 2.97 0.92 3.11
CA VAL A 122 4.34 1.42 3.07
C VAL A 122 5.33 0.29 3.32
N ARG A 123 6.37 0.21 2.49
CA ARG A 123 7.56 -0.63 2.70
C ARG A 123 8.81 0.23 2.69
N GLY A 124 9.37 0.49 3.87
CA GLY A 124 10.47 1.45 4.00
C GLY A 124 10.01 2.84 3.57
N LYS A 125 10.46 3.31 2.41
CA LYS A 125 10.03 4.57 1.79
C LYS A 125 9.13 4.37 0.56
N ASP A 126 8.88 3.13 0.17
CA ASP A 126 8.04 2.84 -0.99
C ASP A 126 6.57 2.83 -0.57
N VAL A 127 5.74 3.47 -1.37
CA VAL A 127 4.28 3.41 -1.27
C VAL A 127 3.79 2.47 -2.35
N LEU A 128 3.02 1.46 -1.93
CA LEU A 128 2.58 0.35 -2.75
C LEU A 128 1.06 0.27 -2.74
N GLU A 129 0.49 -0.27 -3.81
CA GLU A 129 -0.84 -0.88 -3.81
C GLU A 129 -0.69 -2.40 -3.95
N ILE A 130 -1.34 -3.16 -3.08
CA ILE A 130 -1.37 -4.62 -3.10
C ILE A 130 -2.80 -5.04 -3.42
N SER A 131 -3.03 -5.51 -4.64
CA SER A 131 -4.32 -6.02 -5.10
C SER A 131 -4.44 -7.53 -4.85
N PHE A 132 -5.66 -8.01 -4.60
CA PHE A 132 -5.90 -9.42 -4.25
C PHE A 132 -6.80 -10.13 -5.26
N ARG A 133 -6.38 -11.31 -5.70
CA ARG A 133 -7.27 -12.34 -6.25
C ARG A 133 -7.54 -13.39 -5.18
N ILE A 134 -8.81 -13.62 -4.88
CA ILE A 134 -9.26 -14.51 -3.81
C ILE A 134 -10.13 -15.59 -4.43
N GLU A 135 -9.74 -16.84 -4.26
CA GLU A 135 -10.50 -18.04 -4.62
C GLU A 135 -10.84 -18.79 -3.34
N LEU A 136 -12.09 -18.62 -2.87
CA LEU A 136 -12.55 -19.26 -1.64
C LEU A 136 -12.71 -20.76 -1.85
N SER A 137 -12.26 -21.54 -0.87
CA SER A 137 -12.52 -22.97 -0.84
C SER A 137 -13.95 -23.28 -0.39
N ALA A 138 -14.53 -24.31 -0.97
CA ALA A 138 -15.79 -24.90 -0.48
C ALA A 138 -15.58 -25.79 0.76
N ASP A 139 -14.34 -26.24 1.01
CA ASP A 139 -13.95 -27.03 2.18
C ASP A 139 -12.55 -26.61 2.66
N PRO A 140 -12.45 -25.49 3.42
CA PRO A 140 -11.17 -24.95 3.88
C PRO A 140 -10.41 -25.86 4.86
N GLN A 141 -11.05 -26.92 5.39
CA GLN A 141 -10.40 -27.87 6.29
C GLN A 141 -9.51 -28.86 5.54
N THR A 142 -9.86 -29.20 4.29
CA THR A 142 -9.11 -30.17 3.48
C THR A 142 -8.36 -29.50 2.32
N ALA A 143 -8.87 -28.38 1.81
CA ALA A 143 -8.25 -27.59 0.77
C ALA A 143 -8.36 -26.10 1.13
N PRO A 144 -7.29 -25.43 1.56
CA PRO A 144 -7.34 -24.02 1.90
C PRO A 144 -7.75 -23.14 0.71
N SER A 145 -8.33 -21.96 1.01
CA SER A 145 -8.53 -20.92 -0.01
C SER A 145 -7.20 -20.50 -0.63
N LYS A 146 -7.26 -19.94 -1.84
CA LYS A 146 -6.07 -19.40 -2.53
C LYS A 146 -6.19 -17.89 -2.60
N VAL A 147 -5.14 -17.21 -2.16
CA VAL A 147 -5.03 -15.76 -2.27
C VAL A 147 -3.74 -15.42 -2.98
N ARG A 148 -3.86 -14.63 -4.04
CA ARG A 148 -2.74 -14.11 -4.82
C ARG A 148 -2.71 -12.60 -4.72
N ALA A 149 -1.51 -12.06 -4.47
CA ALA A 149 -1.27 -10.64 -4.42
C ALA A 149 -0.61 -10.17 -5.71
N THR A 150 -0.97 -8.97 -6.15
CA THR A 150 -0.24 -8.20 -7.15
C THR A 150 0.21 -6.90 -6.50
N GLU A 151 1.52 -6.73 -6.37
CA GLU A 151 2.12 -5.51 -5.86
C GLU A 151 2.40 -4.55 -7.01
N HIS A 152 1.82 -3.36 -6.91
CA HIS A 152 2.08 -2.22 -7.76
C HIS A 152 2.85 -1.16 -6.98
N HIS A 153 4.04 -0.77 -7.46
CA HIS A 153 4.79 0.33 -6.88
C HIS A 153 4.21 1.66 -7.35
N ILE A 154 3.74 2.49 -6.41
CA ILE A 154 3.16 3.80 -6.72
C ILE A 154 4.26 4.86 -6.72
N ALA A 155 5.02 4.96 -5.63
CA ALA A 155 6.00 6.03 -5.47
C ALA A 155 7.08 5.69 -4.45
N THR A 156 8.21 6.38 -4.60
CA THR A 156 9.28 6.43 -3.59
C THR A 156 9.51 7.90 -3.22
N PRO A 157 8.76 8.47 -2.27
CA PRO A 157 8.96 9.86 -1.86
C PRO A 157 10.41 10.10 -1.37
N PRO A 158 10.98 11.30 -1.59
CA PRO A 158 12.37 11.61 -1.29
C PRO A 158 12.61 11.94 0.20
N PHE A 159 11.79 11.37 1.10
CA PHE A 159 11.88 11.62 2.53
C PHE A 159 12.53 10.43 3.25
N ALA A 160 13.33 10.72 4.26
CA ALA A 160 14.06 9.69 5.01
C ALA A 160 13.12 8.78 5.81
N SER A 161 11.98 9.31 6.26
CA SER A 161 10.97 8.56 7.01
C SER A 161 9.56 8.99 6.65
N LEU A 162 8.68 7.99 6.61
CA LEU A 162 7.24 8.10 6.43
C LEU A 162 6.63 7.65 7.76
N ASN A 163 5.93 8.52 8.49
CA ASN A 163 5.69 8.32 9.92
C ASN A 163 4.27 8.61 10.42
N SER A 164 3.31 8.82 9.52
CA SER A 164 1.88 8.88 9.88
C SER A 164 1.09 7.75 9.23
N SER A 165 -0.19 7.66 9.57
CA SER A 165 -1.17 6.86 8.84
C SER A 165 -1.25 7.27 7.36
N LEU A 166 -1.38 6.28 6.50
CA LEU A 166 -1.67 6.42 5.07
C LEU A 166 -3.19 6.47 4.88
N ASN A 167 -3.69 7.47 4.15
CA ASN A 167 -5.11 7.58 3.87
C ASN A 167 -5.36 7.94 2.41
N GLN A 168 -6.37 7.31 1.82
CA GLN A 168 -6.85 7.66 0.48
C GLN A 168 -7.93 8.74 0.55
N SER A 169 -7.86 9.72 -0.35
CA SER A 169 -8.89 10.75 -0.54
C SER A 169 -10.25 10.13 -0.90
N CYS A 170 -11.33 10.88 -0.66
CA CYS A 170 -12.70 10.42 -0.90
C CYS A 170 -13.05 10.20 -2.38
N ASP A 171 -12.26 10.75 -3.30
CA ASP A 171 -12.37 10.54 -4.75
C ASP A 171 -11.40 9.48 -5.29
N GLY A 172 -10.63 8.83 -4.38
CA GLY A 172 -9.68 7.78 -4.72
C GLY A 172 -8.39 8.24 -5.42
N GLN A 173 -8.26 9.53 -5.77
CA GLN A 173 -7.18 10.03 -6.62
C GLN A 173 -5.85 10.25 -5.90
N TRP A 174 -5.89 10.46 -4.58
CA TRP A 174 -4.74 10.86 -3.79
C TRP A 174 -4.56 9.99 -2.56
N LEU A 175 -3.31 9.77 -2.18
CA LEU A 175 -2.90 9.29 -0.88
C LEU A 175 -2.31 10.45 -0.09
N SER A 176 -2.58 10.54 1.21
CA SER A 176 -1.94 11.49 2.12
C SER A 176 -1.07 10.75 3.13
N LEU A 177 0.12 11.28 3.40
CA LEU A 177 1.01 10.72 4.40
C LEU A 177 1.91 11.81 5.01
N GLY A 178 2.30 11.62 6.26
CA GLY A 178 3.22 12.46 7.01
C GLY A 178 4.65 11.95 6.90
N PHE A 179 5.59 12.87 6.82
CA PHE A 179 7.03 12.57 6.77
C PHE A 179 7.77 13.36 7.85
N GLY A 180 9.03 12.97 8.11
CA GLY A 180 9.95 13.67 9.02
C GLY A 180 9.65 13.43 10.50
N GLY A 181 10.64 13.56 11.37
CA GLY A 181 10.51 13.19 12.79
C GLY A 181 9.69 14.20 13.59
N TYR A 182 8.86 13.74 14.55
CA TYR A 182 8.25 14.63 15.53
C TYR A 182 9.36 15.41 16.26
N GLY A 183 9.32 16.75 16.18
CA GLY A 183 10.31 17.63 16.82
C GLY A 183 11.61 17.84 16.03
N ALA A 184 11.80 17.20 14.88
CA ALA A 184 13.02 17.37 14.05
C ALA A 184 13.00 18.64 13.17
N GLY A 185 11.87 19.39 13.16
CA GLY A 185 11.74 20.64 12.40
C GLY A 185 11.66 20.47 10.88
N ASP A 186 11.58 19.22 10.40
CA ASP A 186 11.44 18.84 9.00
C ASP A 186 10.17 18.03 8.72
N ALA A 187 9.31 17.86 9.73
CA ALA A 187 8.06 17.12 9.58
C ALA A 187 7.12 17.81 8.61
N GLY A 188 6.26 17.07 7.93
CA GLY A 188 5.31 17.67 7.00
C GLY A 188 4.30 16.68 6.46
N ILE A 189 3.45 17.17 5.56
CA ILE A 189 2.41 16.37 4.90
C ILE A 189 2.69 16.35 3.41
N LEU A 190 2.69 15.17 2.83
CA LEU A 190 2.73 14.96 1.39
C LEU A 190 1.43 14.34 0.90
N ILE A 191 1.11 14.58 -0.36
CA ILE A 191 0.15 13.78 -1.10
C ILE A 191 0.82 13.10 -2.29
N ILE A 192 0.28 11.96 -2.68
CA ILE A 192 0.74 11.15 -3.81
C ILE A 192 -0.47 10.89 -4.69
N ARG A 193 -0.39 11.18 -5.98
CA ARG A 193 -1.43 10.80 -6.92
C ARG A 193 -1.34 9.30 -7.19
N VAL A 194 -2.45 8.59 -7.03
CA VAL A 194 -2.50 7.13 -7.17
C VAL A 194 -2.14 6.69 -8.60
N ALA A 195 -2.57 7.44 -9.61
CA ALA A 195 -2.45 7.04 -11.01
C ALA A 195 -1.01 7.00 -11.55
N ASP A 196 -0.12 7.87 -11.06
CA ASP A 196 1.23 8.06 -11.63
C ASP A 196 2.32 8.25 -10.57
N GLY A 197 1.96 8.16 -9.27
CA GLY A 197 2.90 8.36 -8.18
C GLY A 197 3.37 9.80 -7.99
N ALA A 198 2.78 10.77 -8.70
CA ALA A 198 3.23 12.16 -8.60
C ALA A 198 3.07 12.66 -7.17
N THR A 199 4.18 13.06 -6.56
CA THR A 199 4.21 13.51 -5.17
C THR A 199 4.15 15.03 -5.09
N ARG A 200 3.44 15.55 -4.10
CA ARG A 200 3.38 16.97 -3.79
C ARG A 200 3.40 17.17 -2.29
N GLU A 201 4.35 17.96 -1.82
CA GLU A 201 4.33 18.46 -0.45
C GLU A 201 3.18 19.46 -0.28
N VAL A 202 2.36 19.25 0.75
CA VAL A 202 1.23 20.11 1.10
C VAL A 202 1.70 21.19 2.06
N CYS A 203 2.41 20.79 3.10
CA CYS A 203 2.97 21.71 4.08
C CYS A 203 4.18 21.10 4.79
N ARG A 204 5.02 21.97 5.36
CA ARG A 204 6.11 21.61 6.27
C ARG A 204 5.87 22.26 7.63
N ALA A 205 6.05 21.49 8.68
CA ALA A 205 6.19 21.99 10.03
C ALA A 205 7.56 22.66 10.16
N GLY A 206 7.54 23.96 10.39
CA GLY A 206 8.72 24.77 10.69
C GLY A 206 8.28 25.98 11.51
N ILE A 207 9.03 26.27 12.57
CA ILE A 207 8.86 27.48 13.38
C ILE A 207 8.80 28.68 12.43
N HIS A 208 7.79 29.53 12.62
CA HIS A 208 7.58 30.79 11.91
C HIS A 208 8.89 31.36 11.37
N PRO A 209 9.11 31.44 10.04
CA PRO A 209 10.17 32.28 9.54
C PRO A 209 9.84 33.71 10.00
N ALA A 210 10.78 34.38 10.67
CA ALA A 210 10.75 35.83 10.67
C ALA A 210 10.64 36.26 9.19
N SER A 211 9.57 36.99 8.88
CA SER A 211 9.11 37.32 7.53
C SER A 211 10.25 37.55 6.53
N PRO A 212 10.39 36.78 5.43
CA PRO A 212 11.35 37.09 4.39
C PRO A 212 10.73 38.10 3.40
N ALA A 213 11.48 39.16 3.12
CA ALA A 213 11.26 39.97 1.93
C ALA A 213 11.34 39.08 0.68
N THR A 214 10.32 39.16 -0.17
CA THR A 214 10.08 38.31 -1.34
C THR A 214 11.02 38.61 -2.51
N SER A 215 11.68 37.59 -3.07
CA SER A 215 11.96 37.51 -4.52
C SER A 215 12.42 36.10 -4.97
N SER A 216 11.50 35.16 -5.19
CA SER A 216 11.67 34.11 -6.20
C SER A 216 10.31 33.48 -6.55
N GLY A 217 10.08 33.22 -7.85
CA GLY A 217 8.79 32.75 -8.39
C GLY A 217 8.46 31.28 -8.14
N ALA A 218 8.90 30.70 -7.03
CA ALA A 218 8.47 29.37 -6.60
C ALA A 218 7.11 29.48 -5.89
N VAL A 219 6.19 28.54 -6.15
CA VAL A 219 4.94 28.45 -5.36
C VAL A 219 5.35 28.20 -3.91
N PRO A 220 5.02 29.09 -2.96
CA PRO A 220 5.48 28.97 -1.59
C PRO A 220 4.86 27.73 -0.93
N ILE A 221 5.70 26.89 -0.33
CA ILE A 221 5.26 25.81 0.56
C ILE A 221 4.58 26.48 1.76
N ARG A 222 3.34 26.08 2.05
CA ARG A 222 2.62 26.60 3.21
C ARG A 222 3.17 25.97 4.48
N THR A 223 3.26 26.74 5.55
CA THR A 223 3.52 26.21 6.88
C THR A 223 2.29 25.43 7.34
N CYS A 224 2.50 24.26 7.92
CA CYS A 224 1.55 23.71 8.87
C CYS A 224 1.73 24.51 10.18
#